data_AF-A0A218P7I2-F1
#
_entry.id   AF-A0A218P7I2-F1
#
_cell.length_a   1.000
_cell.length_b   1.000
_cell.length_c   1.000
_cell.angle_alpha   90.00
_cell.angle_beta   90.00
_cell.angle_gamma   90.00
#
_symmetry.space_group_name_H-M   'P 1'
#
loop_
_entity.id
_entity.type
_entity.pdbx_description
1 polymer ?
#
loop_
_entity_poly.entity_id
_entity_poly.type
_entity_poly.pdbx_seq_one_letter_code
_entity_poly.pdbx_strand_id
1 'polypeptide(L)'
;MRTVFKGLIIIALLLAIVLPLASSNPDGLEATMEKVGLEEKPVYQAPLDYGETWGQSFAMGLLGITLAFGVGYGLAKLARGA
;
A
#
# COMPACT_ATOMS: atom_id res chain seq x y z
N MET A 1 12.55 6.78 21.72
CA MET A 1 11.37 7.45 21.10
C MET A 1 11.73 8.66 20.25
N ARG A 2 12.41 9.70 20.79
CA ARG A 2 12.78 10.91 20.00
C ARG A 2 13.57 10.61 18.72
N THR A 3 14.52 9.65 18.77
CA THR A 3 15.33 9.26 17.60
C THR A 3 14.49 8.57 16.51
N VAL A 4 13.56 7.70 16.90
CA VAL A 4 12.65 7.01 15.97
C VAL A 4 11.76 8.02 15.26
N PHE A 5 11.20 8.97 16.01
CA PHE A 5 10.36 10.03 15.43
C PHE A 5 11.14 10.92 14.45
N LYS A 6 12.37 11.31 14.80
CA LYS A 6 13.27 12.02 13.87
C LYS A 6 13.54 11.21 12.60
N GLY A 7 13.80 9.91 12.73
CA GLY A 7 14.01 9.01 11.59
C GLY A 7 12.79 8.96 10.66
N LEU A 8 11.59 8.82 11.24
CA LEU A 8 10.34 8.82 10.46
C LEU A 8 10.11 10.15 9.72
N ILE A 9 10.40 11.29 10.35
CA ILE A 9 10.33 12.60 9.69
C ILE A 9 11.31 12.68 8.53
N ILE A 10 12.55 12.23 8.71
CA ILE A 10 13.56 12.24 7.64
C ILE A 10 13.08 11.38 6.46
N ILE A 11 12.56 10.18 6.73
CA ILE A 11 12.02 9.29 5.68
C ILE A 11 10.85 9.98 4.96
N ALA A 12 9.91 10.59 5.68
CA ALA A 12 8.78 11.30 5.09
C ALA A 12 9.21 12.47 4.20
N LEU A 13 10.21 13.24 4.64
CA LEU A 13 10.77 14.35 3.86
C LEU A 13 11.46 13.84 2.59
N LEU A 14 12.25 12.78 2.69
CA LEU A 14 12.88 12.16 1.52
C LEU A 14 11.82 11.67 0.54
N LEU A 15 10.80 10.95 1.02
CA LEU A 15 9.69 10.47 0.20
C LEU A 15 8.97 11.62 -0.50
N ALA A 16 8.71 12.73 0.19
CA ALA A 16 8.07 13.90 -0.43
C ALA A 16 8.92 14.51 -1.56
N ILE A 17 10.26 14.48 -1.42
CA ILE A 17 11.19 14.98 -2.45
C ILE A 17 11.24 14.05 -3.67
N VAL A 18 11.23 12.72 -3.47
CA VAL A 18 11.24 11.75 -4.59
C VAL A 18 9.86 11.47 -5.18
N LEU A 19 8.76 11.83 -4.51
CA LEU A 19 7.40 11.59 -5.00
C LEU A 19 7.15 12.11 -6.44
N PRO A 20 7.65 13.30 -6.84
CA PRO A 20 7.51 13.77 -8.22
C PRO A 20 8.21 12.92 -9.28
N LEU A 21 9.16 12.06 -8.87
CA LEU A 21 9.83 11.10 -9.75
C LEU A 21 9.07 9.76 -9.85
N ALA A 22 7.96 9.61 -9.13
CA ALA A 22 7.12 8.42 -9.23
C ALA A 22 6.46 8.36 -10.63
N SER A 23 6.34 7.13 -11.16
CA SER A 23 5.64 6.88 -12.42
C SER A 23 4.19 7.35 -12.33
N SER A 24 3.70 8.02 -13.38
CA SER A 24 2.27 8.35 -13.53
C SER A 24 1.41 7.10 -13.71
N ASN A 25 2.02 6.01 -14.19
CA ASN A 25 1.41 4.68 -14.29
C ASN A 25 2.16 3.78 -13.30
N PRO A 26 1.76 3.77 -12.01
CA PRO A 26 2.43 2.97 -10.98
C PRO A 26 2.27 1.47 -11.24
N ASP A 27 1.25 1.08 -12.00
CA ASP A 27 1.05 -0.29 -12.45
C ASP A 27 1.83 -0.57 -13.74
N GLY A 28 2.89 -1.38 -13.62
CA GLY A 28 3.73 -1.78 -14.74
C GLY A 28 3.05 -2.79 -15.67
N LEU A 29 2.09 -3.58 -15.18
CA LEU A 29 1.33 -4.50 -16.00
C LEU A 29 0.39 -3.71 -16.90
N GLU A 30 -0.41 -2.83 -16.32
CA GLU A 30 -1.34 -1.96 -17.06
C GLU A 30 -0.59 -1.16 -18.14
N ALA A 31 0.53 -0.53 -17.78
CA ALA A 31 1.37 0.22 -18.71
C ALA A 31 1.97 -0.63 -19.83
N THR A 32 2.21 -1.92 -19.59
CA THR A 32 2.71 -2.85 -20.62
C THR A 32 1.59 -3.29 -21.55
N MET A 33 0.42 -3.61 -21.00
CA MET A 33 -0.76 -4.03 -21.75
C MET A 33 -1.26 -2.92 -22.67
N GLU A 34 -1.29 -1.67 -22.20
CA GLU A 34 -1.64 -0.51 -23.00
C GLU A 34 -0.75 -0.39 -24.25
N LYS A 35 0.57 -0.59 -24.10
CA LYS A 35 1.53 -0.52 -25.23
C LYS A 35 1.28 -1.56 -26.33
N VAL A 36 0.68 -2.69 -25.99
CA VAL A 36 0.38 -3.78 -26.93
C VAL A 36 -1.11 -3.86 -27.28
N GLY A 37 -1.93 -2.89 -26.85
CA GLY A 37 -3.36 -2.82 -27.14
C GLY A 37 -4.18 -3.92 -26.44
N LEU A 38 -3.75 -4.37 -25.26
CA LEU A 38 -4.47 -5.35 -24.44
C LEU A 38 -5.17 -4.66 -23.26
N GLU A 39 -6.32 -5.21 -22.88
CA GLU A 39 -7.08 -4.78 -21.69
C GLU A 39 -6.85 -5.75 -20.53
N GLU A 40 -6.70 -5.22 -19.33
CA GLU A 40 -6.62 -6.04 -18.12
C GLU A 40 -7.99 -6.64 -17.78
N LYS A 41 -8.05 -7.97 -17.68
CA LYS A 41 -9.26 -8.72 -17.34
C LYS A 41 -8.92 -9.71 -16.23
N PRO A 42 -8.98 -9.29 -14.96
CA PRO A 42 -8.68 -10.18 -13.84
C PRO A 42 -9.70 -11.31 -13.81
N VAL A 43 -9.21 -12.55 -13.66
CA VAL A 43 -10.07 -13.73 -13.48
C VAL A 43 -10.82 -13.66 -12.14
N TYR A 44 -10.24 -12.95 -11.17
CA TYR A 44 -10.81 -12.76 -9.84
C TYR A 44 -10.53 -11.34 -9.37
N GLN A 45 -11.59 -10.61 -9.02
CA GLN A 45 -11.47 -9.31 -8.38
C GLN A 45 -11.32 -9.50 -6.87
N ALA A 46 -10.28 -8.91 -6.29
CA ALA A 46 -10.13 -8.93 -4.84
C ALA A 46 -11.33 -8.25 -4.16
N PRO A 47 -11.80 -8.74 -3.00
CA PRO A 47 -12.98 -8.19 -2.33
C PRO A 47 -12.72 -6.81 -1.69
N LEU A 48 -11.44 -6.40 -1.57
CA LEU A 48 -11.04 -5.12 -1.01
C LEU A 48 -10.31 -4.32 -2.09
N ASP A 49 -10.99 -3.30 -2.63
CA ASP A 49 -10.47 -2.36 -3.60
C ASP A 49 -9.94 -1.10 -2.88
N TYR A 50 -8.94 -0.42 -3.46
CA TYR A 50 -8.44 0.86 -2.96
C TYR A 50 -9.44 2.01 -3.21
N GLY A 51 -10.41 1.84 -4.10
CA GLY A 51 -11.41 2.84 -4.45
C GLY A 51 -10.85 3.94 -5.37
N GLU A 52 -11.75 4.78 -5.88
CA GLU A 52 -11.44 5.73 -6.96
C GLU A 52 -10.93 7.08 -6.46
N THR A 53 -11.18 7.41 -5.19
CA THR A 53 -10.80 8.71 -4.61
C THR A 53 -9.63 8.57 -3.65
N TRP A 54 -8.81 9.61 -3.55
CA TRP A 54 -7.69 9.66 -2.60
C TRP A 54 -8.11 9.33 -1.16
N GLY A 55 -9.28 9.82 -0.73
CA GLY A 55 -9.81 9.56 0.61
C GLY A 55 -10.16 8.09 0.84
N GLN A 56 -10.74 7.42 -0.17
CA GLN A 56 -10.99 5.98 -0.12
C GLN A 56 -9.67 5.21 -0.07
N SER A 57 -8.70 5.52 -0.95
CA SER A 57 -7.42 4.83 -0.97
C SER A 57 -6.63 5.01 0.32
N PHE A 58 -6.68 6.19 0.92
CA PHE A 58 -6.09 6.46 2.22
C PHE A 58 -6.76 5.62 3.33
N ALA A 59 -8.09 5.60 3.39
CA ALA A 59 -8.83 4.82 4.36
C ALA A 59 -8.58 3.30 4.21
N MET A 60 -8.54 2.81 2.97
CA MET A 60 -8.24 1.41 2.65
C MET A 60 -6.80 1.05 2.99
N GLY A 61 -5.84 1.96 2.80
CA GLY A 61 -4.46 1.81 3.27
C GLY A 61 -4.38 1.66 4.79
N LEU A 62 -5.07 2.51 5.55
CA LEU A 62 -5.15 2.39 7.01
C LEU A 62 -5.79 1.06 7.44
N LEU A 63 -6.88 0.67 6.80
CA LEU A 63 -7.54 -0.61 7.05
C LEU A 63 -6.59 -1.79 6.80
N GLY A 64 -5.87 -1.78 5.68
CA GLY A 64 -4.88 -2.80 5.34
C GLY A 64 -3.77 -2.92 6.38
N ILE A 65 -3.23 -1.80 6.85
CA ILE A 65 -2.22 -1.78 7.92
C ILE A 65 -2.79 -2.36 9.21
N THR A 66 -4.00 -1.95 9.60
CA THR A 66 -4.66 -2.46 10.81
C THR A 66 -4.91 -3.96 10.73
N LEU A 67 -5.39 -4.47 9.60
CA LEU A 67 -5.63 -5.90 9.38
C LEU A 67 -4.33 -6.70 9.40
N ALA A 68 -3.30 -6.25 8.67
CA ALA A 68 -2.01 -6.92 8.64
C ALA A 68 -1.37 -6.99 10.03
N PHE A 69 -1.40 -5.88 10.77
CA PHE A 69 -0.91 -5.85 12.15
C PHE A 69 -1.76 -6.76 13.06
N GLY A 70 -3.08 -6.66 12.98
CA GLY A 70 -4.01 -7.44 13.81
C GLY A 70 -3.84 -8.94 13.62
N VAL A 71 -3.75 -9.39 12.37
CA VAL A 71 -3.49 -10.80 12.04
C VAL A 71 -2.11 -11.22 12.50
N GLY A 72 -1.06 -10.47 12.16
CA GLY A 72 0.31 -10.80 12.55
C GLY A 72 0.50 -10.87 14.06
N TYR A 73 0.00 -9.87 14.78
CA TYR A 73 0.02 -9.84 16.24
C TYR A 73 -0.82 -10.96 16.85
N GLY A 74 -2.03 -11.20 16.33
CA GLY A 74 -2.91 -12.27 16.78
C GLY A 74 -2.27 -13.64 16.65
N LEU A 75 -1.70 -13.94 15.47
CA LEU A 75 -0.96 -15.18 15.22
C LEU A 75 0.26 -15.30 16.13
N ALA A 76 1.04 -14.23 16.30
CA ALA A 76 2.20 -14.22 17.19
C ALA A 76 1.79 -14.47 18.66
N LYS A 77 0.66 -13.93 19.11
CA LYS A 77 0.12 -14.15 20.45
C LYS A 77 -0.33 -15.60 20.64
N LEU A 78 -1.04 -16.17 19.67
CA LEU A 78 -1.44 -17.59 19.69
C LEU A 78 -0.21 -18.51 19.70
N ALA A 79 0.81 -18.18 18.91
CA ALA A 79 2.04 -18.97 18.81
C ALA A 79 2.91 -18.92 20.08
N ARG A 80 2.86 -17.81 20.85
CA ARG A 80 3.61 -17.69 22.11
C ARG A 80 2.93 -18.35 23.31
N GLY A 81 1.76 -18.95 23.12
CA GLY A 81 0.89 -19.41 24.21
C GLY A 81 0.17 -18.22 24.84
N ALA A 82 -1.13 -18.41 25.13
CA ALA A 82 -1.91 -17.44 25.90
C ALA A 82 -1.29 -17.17 27.27
#